data_AF-A7BEE8-F1
#
_entry.id   AF-A7BEE8-F1
#
_cell.length_a   1.000
_cell.length_b   1.000
_cell.length_c   1.000
_cell.angle_alpha   90.00
_cell.angle_beta   90.00
_cell.angle_gamma   90.00
#
_symmetry.space_group_name_H-M   'P 1'
#
loop_
_entity.id
_entity.type
_entity.pdbx_description
1 polymer ?
#
loop_
_entity_poly.entity_id
_entity_poly.type
_entity_poly.pdbx_seq_one_letter_code
_entity_poly.pdbx_strand_id
1 'polypeptide(L)'
;MLEDTQSAQSTPAASVSPGDLGQPSSSAMPTLHAASPGCAAMDEIFSEALNGSETGQAYRSLAAKRSGETNADERHRAWEAFTAAFKNDYSDRLTQAATDETSKQALAALAVYVERNAALDSGAIPEFADQQEAEEALKRGENPEVNPAYTQALAEATSAHGTLTTCMPHWPVVF
;
A
#
# COMPACT_ATOMS: atom_id res chain seq x y z
N MET A 1 -6.98 -26.90 65.11
CA MET A 1 -5.67 -26.36 64.72
C MET A 1 -5.73 -26.08 63.23
N LEU A 2 -5.61 -24.79 62.90
CA LEU A 2 -5.39 -24.13 61.61
C LEU A 2 -6.47 -24.10 60.51
N GLU A 3 -6.64 -22.85 60.06
CA GLU A 3 -7.39 -22.27 58.95
C GLU A 3 -7.00 -22.83 57.56
N ASP A 4 -7.90 -22.68 56.57
CA ASP A 4 -7.63 -21.75 55.46
C ASP A 4 -8.88 -21.48 54.59
N THR A 5 -8.90 -20.28 54.02
CA THR A 5 -10.06 -19.58 53.46
C THR A 5 -10.08 -19.68 51.93
N GLN A 6 -11.24 -19.92 51.31
CA GLN A 6 -11.47 -19.42 49.94
C GLN A 6 -12.95 -19.24 49.60
N SER A 7 -13.37 -17.97 49.55
CA SER A 7 -14.71 -17.55 49.13
C SER A 7 -14.91 -17.77 47.64
N ALA A 8 -15.85 -18.65 47.28
CA ALA A 8 -16.30 -18.89 45.92
C ALA A 8 -17.42 -17.92 45.51
N GLN A 9 -17.39 -17.58 44.23
CA GLN A 9 -18.11 -16.52 43.54
C GLN A 9 -19.64 -16.67 43.55
N SER A 10 -20.35 -15.54 43.62
CA SER A 10 -21.79 -15.46 43.38
C SER A 10 -22.10 -15.62 41.89
N THR A 11 -22.95 -16.59 41.56
CA THR A 11 -23.81 -16.56 40.37
C THR A 11 -25.18 -16.04 40.77
N PRO A 12 -25.92 -15.41 39.84
CA PRO A 12 -27.10 -16.13 39.35
C PRO A 12 -27.33 -16.03 37.82
N ALA A 13 -27.86 -17.14 37.28
CA ALA A 13 -28.50 -17.29 35.97
C ALA A 13 -29.81 -16.46 35.91
N ALA A 14 -30.52 -16.24 34.80
CA ALA A 14 -30.65 -16.89 33.51
C ALA A 14 -31.43 -15.95 32.56
N SER A 15 -31.41 -16.21 31.24
CA SER A 15 -32.61 -16.48 30.40
C SER A 15 -32.31 -16.19 28.94
N VAL A 16 -32.17 -17.24 28.13
CA VAL A 16 -32.22 -17.13 26.66
C VAL A 16 -33.54 -17.77 26.20
N SER A 17 -34.38 -16.96 25.53
CA SER A 17 -35.56 -17.44 24.81
C SER A 17 -35.12 -17.96 23.43
N PRO A 18 -35.66 -19.10 22.95
CA PRO A 18 -35.35 -19.62 21.63
C PRO A 18 -36.26 -18.99 20.57
N GLY A 19 -35.67 -18.26 19.62
CA GLY A 19 -36.41 -17.79 18.45
C GLY A 19 -35.73 -16.65 17.71
N ASP A 20 -34.81 -16.98 16.81
CA ASP A 20 -34.80 -16.52 15.41
C ASP A 20 -33.61 -17.20 14.71
N LEU A 21 -33.89 -18.14 13.79
CA LEU A 21 -32.88 -18.66 12.88
C LEU A 21 -32.66 -17.63 11.77
N GLY A 22 -32.04 -16.51 12.15
CA GLY A 22 -31.51 -15.51 11.24
C GLY A 22 -30.35 -16.12 10.46
N GLN A 23 -30.64 -16.54 9.25
CA GLN A 23 -29.69 -16.89 8.19
C GLN A 23 -28.45 -15.97 8.23
N PRO A 24 -27.21 -16.49 8.21
CA PRO A 24 -26.04 -15.62 8.25
C PRO A 24 -26.09 -14.69 7.03
N SER A 25 -26.25 -13.39 7.30
CA SER A 25 -26.20 -12.34 6.31
C SER A 25 -24.97 -12.53 5.44
N SER A 26 -25.20 -12.46 4.12
CA SER A 26 -24.23 -12.40 3.05
C SER A 26 -22.90 -11.80 3.49
N SER A 27 -21.79 -12.47 3.15
CA SER A 27 -20.44 -11.89 3.19
C SER A 27 -20.40 -10.62 2.35
N ALA A 28 -20.79 -9.50 2.96
CA ALA A 28 -20.54 -8.18 2.39
C ALA A 28 -19.03 -8.01 2.37
N MET A 29 -18.48 -7.74 1.19
CA MET A 29 -17.09 -7.31 1.07
C MET A 29 -16.87 -6.15 2.05
N PRO A 30 -15.75 -6.11 2.80
CA PRO A 30 -15.47 -5.00 3.70
C PRO A 30 -15.55 -3.71 2.89
N THR A 31 -16.43 -2.79 3.28
CA THR A 31 -16.42 -1.46 2.72
C THR A 31 -15.07 -0.85 3.08
N LEU A 32 -14.31 -0.46 2.06
CA LEU A 32 -13.04 0.22 2.22
C LEU A 32 -13.33 1.62 2.77
N HIS A 33 -12.79 1.94 3.95
CA HIS A 33 -12.96 3.25 4.59
C HIS A 33 -11.60 3.94 4.63
N ALA A 34 -11.55 5.17 4.13
CA ALA A 34 -10.37 6.02 4.27
C ALA A 34 -10.14 6.39 5.75
N ALA A 35 -8.88 6.60 6.13
CA ALA A 35 -8.49 6.86 7.51
C ALA A 35 -8.99 8.22 8.06
N SER A 36 -9.30 9.16 7.19
CA SER A 36 -9.75 10.52 7.54
C SER A 36 -10.54 11.17 6.39
N PRO A 37 -11.25 12.29 6.62
CA PRO A 37 -11.93 13.02 5.56
C PRO A 37 -10.99 13.53 4.46
N GLY A 38 -9.80 14.02 4.80
CA GLY A 38 -8.81 14.44 3.79
C GLY A 38 -8.30 13.24 2.97
N CYS A 39 -8.13 12.09 3.62
CA CYS A 39 -7.79 10.84 2.95
C CYS A 39 -8.90 10.35 2.00
N ALA A 40 -10.17 10.49 2.38
CA ALA A 40 -11.29 10.19 1.50
C ALA A 40 -11.29 11.10 0.25
N ALA A 41 -11.04 12.39 0.43
CA ALA A 41 -10.95 13.33 -0.69
C ALA A 41 -9.76 13.01 -1.62
N MET A 42 -8.61 12.62 -1.07
CA MET A 42 -7.47 12.17 -1.88
C MET A 42 -7.78 10.86 -2.64
N ASP A 43 -8.48 9.93 -2.01
CA ASP A 43 -8.90 8.65 -2.61
C ASP A 43 -9.90 8.84 -3.76
N GLU A 44 -10.82 9.80 -3.63
CA GLU A 44 -11.72 10.19 -4.71
C GLU A 44 -10.95 10.76 -5.91
N ILE A 45 -9.99 11.66 -5.65
CA ILE A 45 -9.12 12.23 -6.71
C ILE A 45 -8.31 11.11 -7.38
N PHE A 46 -7.76 10.18 -6.60
CA PHE A 46 -7.05 9.00 -7.12
C PHE A 46 -7.95 8.16 -8.02
N SER A 47 -9.15 7.82 -7.56
CA SER A 47 -10.10 6.99 -8.30
C SER A 47 -10.57 7.68 -9.59
N GLU A 48 -10.79 8.99 -9.55
CA GLU A 48 -11.10 9.79 -10.73
C GLU A 48 -9.92 9.76 -11.72
N ALA A 49 -8.70 10.02 -11.27
CA ALA A 49 -7.51 10.01 -12.12
C ALA A 49 -7.26 8.64 -12.74
N LEU A 50 -7.38 7.57 -11.96
CA LEU A 50 -7.20 6.19 -12.41
C LEU A 50 -8.19 5.81 -13.52
N ASN A 51 -9.42 6.34 -13.47
CA ASN A 51 -10.44 6.06 -14.47
C ASN A 51 -10.44 7.04 -15.66
N GLY A 52 -10.08 8.30 -15.43
CA GLY A 52 -10.24 9.40 -16.38
C GLY A 52 -8.98 9.80 -17.14
N SER A 53 -7.78 9.56 -16.60
CA SER A 53 -6.52 9.93 -17.25
C SER A 53 -6.08 8.88 -18.27
N GLU A 54 -5.30 9.31 -19.27
CA GLU A 54 -4.70 8.43 -20.28
C GLU A 54 -3.80 7.36 -19.64
N THR A 55 -2.92 7.78 -18.73
CA THR A 55 -2.00 6.86 -18.02
C THR A 55 -2.75 5.91 -17.08
N GLY A 56 -3.80 6.39 -16.41
CA GLY A 56 -4.68 5.54 -15.59
C GLY A 56 -5.41 4.47 -16.40
N GLN A 57 -5.97 4.84 -17.56
CA GLN A 57 -6.61 3.89 -18.46
C GLN A 57 -5.63 2.87 -19.06
N ALA A 58 -4.41 3.30 -19.38
CA ALA A 58 -3.35 2.41 -19.85
C ALA A 58 -2.99 1.36 -18.79
N TYR A 59 -2.76 1.78 -17.54
CA TYR A 59 -2.50 0.86 -16.43
C TYR A 59 -3.68 -0.10 -16.20
N ARG A 60 -4.91 0.41 -16.10
CA ARG A 60 -6.11 -0.42 -15.89
C ARG A 60 -6.30 -1.47 -16.98
N SER A 61 -6.04 -1.10 -18.24
CA SER A 61 -6.13 -2.03 -19.37
C SER A 61 -5.15 -3.18 -19.23
N LEU A 62 -3.95 -2.93 -18.71
CA LEU A 62 -2.96 -3.97 -18.43
C LEU A 62 -3.26 -4.75 -17.14
N ALA A 63 -3.80 -4.09 -16.11
CA ALA A 63 -4.20 -4.74 -14.86
C ALA A 63 -5.39 -5.71 -15.05
N ALA A 64 -6.27 -5.45 -16.03
CA ALA A 64 -7.40 -6.33 -16.35
C ALA A 64 -7.02 -7.57 -17.17
N LYS A 65 -5.82 -7.61 -17.75
CA LYS A 65 -5.33 -8.75 -18.54
C LYS A 65 -5.04 -9.96 -17.64
N ARG A 66 -5.32 -11.17 -18.14
CA ARG A 66 -5.02 -12.41 -17.41
C ARG A 66 -3.53 -12.71 -17.39
N SER A 67 -3.12 -13.59 -16.48
CA SER A 67 -1.77 -14.15 -16.47
C SER A 67 -1.41 -14.76 -17.83
N GLY A 68 -0.35 -14.25 -18.46
CA GLY A 68 0.09 -14.66 -19.80
C GLY A 68 -0.28 -13.69 -20.94
N GLU A 69 -1.18 -12.74 -20.72
CA GLU A 69 -1.57 -11.73 -21.71
C GLU A 69 -0.74 -10.42 -21.60
N THR A 70 -0.02 -10.27 -20.50
CA THR A 70 0.98 -9.21 -20.25
C THR A 70 1.95 -9.69 -19.17
N ASN A 71 3.18 -9.18 -19.19
CA ASN A 71 4.18 -9.48 -18.18
C ASN A 71 4.11 -8.49 -17.00
N ALA A 72 4.79 -8.84 -15.90
CA ALA A 72 4.81 -8.00 -14.70
C ALA A 72 5.45 -6.62 -14.99
N ASP A 73 6.52 -6.60 -15.77
CA ASP A 73 7.26 -5.37 -16.09
C ASP A 73 6.43 -4.35 -16.88
N GLU A 74 5.56 -4.78 -17.79
CA GLU A 74 4.64 -3.91 -18.52
C GLU A 74 3.61 -3.28 -17.60
N ARG A 75 3.02 -4.07 -16.69
CA ARG A 75 2.10 -3.56 -15.67
C ARG A 75 2.81 -2.58 -14.74
N HIS A 76 4.01 -2.93 -14.30
CA HIS A 76 4.86 -2.09 -13.45
C HIS A 76 5.17 -0.74 -14.11
N ARG A 77 5.66 -0.75 -15.35
CA ARG A 77 5.94 0.50 -16.09
C ARG A 77 4.71 1.37 -16.29
N ALA A 78 3.55 0.77 -16.57
CA ALA A 78 2.32 1.53 -16.72
C ALA A 78 1.83 2.11 -15.39
N TRP A 79 2.01 1.37 -14.29
CA TRP A 79 1.75 1.86 -12.95
C TRP A 79 2.63 3.06 -12.60
N GLU A 80 3.95 2.95 -12.80
CA GLU A 80 4.89 4.06 -12.56
C GLU A 80 4.57 5.30 -13.41
N ALA A 81 4.22 5.10 -14.69
CA ALA A 81 3.80 6.22 -15.54
C ALA A 81 2.53 6.89 -15.01
N PHE A 82 1.56 6.11 -14.50
CA PHE A 82 0.35 6.65 -13.90
C PHE A 82 0.64 7.37 -12.58
N THR A 83 1.39 6.80 -11.66
CA THR A 83 1.66 7.43 -10.35
C THR A 83 2.49 8.71 -10.49
N ALA A 84 3.44 8.74 -11.44
CA ALA A 84 4.17 9.97 -11.78
C ALA A 84 3.26 11.06 -12.35
N ALA A 85 2.39 10.72 -13.32
CA ALA A 85 1.40 11.65 -13.86
C ALA A 85 0.42 12.12 -12.78
N PHE A 86 -0.07 11.20 -11.95
CA PHE A 86 -0.99 11.48 -10.85
C PHE A 86 -0.41 12.50 -9.85
N LYS A 87 0.83 12.26 -9.39
CA LYS A 87 1.53 13.18 -8.49
C LYS A 87 1.65 14.59 -9.08
N ASN A 88 1.95 14.70 -10.38
CA ASN A 88 2.24 15.98 -11.01
C ASN A 88 0.96 16.71 -11.44
N ASP A 89 0.11 16.05 -12.21
CA ASP A 89 -1.06 16.65 -12.86
C ASP A 89 -2.20 16.96 -11.88
N TYR A 90 -2.27 16.23 -10.75
CA TYR A 90 -3.28 16.41 -9.71
C TYR A 90 -2.73 17.08 -8.44
N SER A 91 -1.50 17.57 -8.47
CA SER A 91 -0.78 18.15 -7.31
C SER A 91 -1.58 19.22 -6.54
N ASP A 92 -2.15 20.19 -7.24
CA ASP A 92 -2.95 21.25 -6.62
C ASP A 92 -4.20 20.71 -5.92
N ARG A 93 -4.90 19.77 -6.56
CA ARG A 93 -6.11 19.14 -6.00
C ARG A 93 -5.78 18.30 -4.78
N LEU A 94 -4.68 17.53 -4.85
CA LEU A 94 -4.21 16.73 -3.73
C LEU A 94 -3.78 17.59 -2.55
N THR A 95 -3.12 18.72 -2.81
CA THR A 95 -2.76 19.71 -1.77
C THR A 95 -4.01 20.30 -1.09
N GLN A 96 -5.06 20.60 -1.86
CA GLN A 96 -6.32 21.09 -1.32
C GLN A 96 -7.07 20.02 -0.51
N ALA A 97 -7.02 18.76 -0.96
CA ALA A 97 -7.64 17.62 -0.27
C ALA A 97 -6.91 17.25 1.04
N ALA A 98 -5.61 17.52 1.14
CA ALA A 98 -4.78 17.19 2.29
C ALA A 98 -5.03 18.12 3.50
N THR A 99 -6.23 18.05 4.08
CA THR A 99 -6.69 18.97 5.13
C THR A 99 -6.25 18.57 6.54
N ASP A 100 -6.08 17.27 6.79
CA ASP A 100 -5.70 16.71 8.10
C ASP A 100 -4.30 16.09 8.07
N GLU A 101 -3.75 15.81 9.25
CA GLU A 101 -2.37 15.32 9.40
C GLU A 101 -2.12 14.02 8.64
N THR A 102 -3.06 13.07 8.68
CA THR A 102 -2.93 11.79 7.95
C THR A 102 -2.89 12.01 6.45
N SER A 103 -3.77 12.86 5.91
CA SER A 103 -3.78 13.19 4.48
C SER A 103 -2.53 13.97 4.02
N LYS A 104 -1.96 14.83 4.87
CA LYS A 104 -0.69 15.52 4.58
C LYS A 104 0.49 14.57 4.55
N GLN A 105 0.53 13.61 5.47
CA GLN A 105 1.52 12.53 5.47
C GLN A 105 1.40 11.67 4.21
N ALA A 106 0.18 11.35 3.77
CA ALA A 106 -0.03 10.63 2.53
C ALA A 106 0.42 11.43 1.29
N LEU A 107 0.18 12.74 1.26
CA LEU A 107 0.68 13.60 0.18
C LEU A 107 2.21 13.63 0.12
N ALA A 108 2.87 13.72 1.27
CA ALA A 108 4.33 13.62 1.34
C ALA A 108 4.83 12.22 0.93
N ALA A 109 4.14 11.17 1.37
CA ALA A 109 4.44 9.79 1.00
C ALA A 109 4.29 9.56 -0.51
N LEU A 110 3.31 10.18 -1.18
CA LEU A 110 3.16 10.08 -2.64
C LEU A 110 4.40 10.59 -3.36
N ALA A 111 4.97 11.70 -2.89
CA ALA A 111 6.19 12.24 -3.47
C ALA A 111 7.38 11.29 -3.29
N VAL A 112 7.60 10.80 -2.07
CA VAL A 112 8.67 9.83 -1.77
C VAL A 112 8.50 8.56 -2.58
N TYR A 113 7.28 8.02 -2.66
CA TYR A 113 6.96 6.81 -3.39
C TYR A 113 7.36 6.94 -4.87
N VAL A 114 6.89 7.98 -5.56
CA VAL A 114 7.20 8.18 -6.99
C VAL A 114 8.69 8.42 -7.21
N GLU A 115 9.33 9.24 -6.37
CA GLU A 115 10.74 9.59 -6.54
C GLU A 115 11.67 8.40 -6.28
N ARG A 116 11.37 7.58 -5.27
CA ARG A 116 12.19 6.40 -4.94
C ARG A 116 12.00 5.27 -5.93
N ASN A 117 10.78 4.95 -6.34
CA ASN A 117 10.56 3.92 -7.35
C ASN A 117 11.22 4.31 -8.69
N ALA A 118 11.11 5.57 -9.12
CA ALA A 118 11.80 6.05 -10.33
C ALA A 118 13.34 5.93 -10.22
N ALA A 119 13.92 6.24 -9.06
CA ALA A 119 15.37 6.14 -8.85
C ALA A 119 15.86 4.68 -8.79
N LEU A 120 15.07 3.77 -8.20
CA LEU A 120 15.34 2.34 -8.15
C LEU A 120 15.23 1.72 -9.54
N ASP A 121 14.14 1.99 -10.26
CA ASP A 121 13.85 1.41 -11.58
C ASP A 121 14.83 1.87 -12.66
N SER A 122 15.26 3.13 -12.61
CA SER A 122 16.26 3.66 -13.55
C SER A 122 17.68 3.17 -13.28
N GLY A 123 17.91 2.51 -12.13
CA GLY A 123 19.24 2.14 -11.67
C GLY A 123 20.09 3.34 -11.23
N ALA A 124 19.49 4.53 -11.05
CA ALA A 124 20.18 5.69 -10.48
C ALA A 124 20.70 5.40 -9.07
N ILE A 125 19.99 4.52 -8.34
CA ILE A 125 20.47 3.89 -7.11
C ILE A 125 20.76 2.42 -7.44
N PRO A 126 22.03 2.03 -7.67
CA PRO A 126 22.36 0.65 -8.00
C PRO A 126 22.15 -0.28 -6.80
N GLU A 127 21.69 -1.51 -7.07
CA GLU A 127 21.43 -2.53 -6.05
C GLU A 127 22.68 -2.94 -5.27
N PHE A 128 23.82 -3.09 -5.96
CA PHE A 128 25.09 -3.49 -5.36
C PHE A 128 26.03 -2.31 -5.18
N ALA A 129 26.85 -2.37 -4.12
CA ALA A 129 27.85 -1.34 -3.84
C ALA A 129 28.89 -1.24 -4.97
N ASP A 130 29.30 -2.40 -5.50
CA ASP A 130 30.12 -2.54 -6.70
C ASP A 130 29.53 -3.65 -7.58
N GLN A 131 29.21 -3.34 -8.84
CA GLN A 131 28.59 -4.31 -9.75
C GLN A 131 29.57 -5.39 -10.23
N GLN A 132 30.84 -5.05 -10.45
CA GLN A 132 31.83 -6.03 -10.89
C GLN A 132 32.16 -6.99 -9.75
N GLU A 133 32.36 -6.48 -8.55
CA GLU A 133 32.59 -7.32 -7.38
C GLU A 133 31.37 -8.20 -7.07
N ALA A 134 30.15 -7.67 -7.23
CA ALA A 134 28.93 -8.45 -7.10
C ALA A 134 28.86 -9.61 -8.09
N GLU A 135 29.17 -9.38 -9.36
CA GLU A 135 29.22 -10.46 -10.35
C GLU A 135 30.25 -11.53 -10.00
N GLU A 136 31.42 -11.13 -9.50
CA GLU A 136 32.47 -12.08 -9.11
C GLU A 136 32.08 -12.86 -7.85
N ALA A 137 31.48 -12.22 -6.86
CA ALA A 137 30.94 -12.87 -5.66
C ALA A 137 29.89 -13.91 -6.05
N LEU A 138 28.94 -13.56 -6.94
CA LEU A 138 27.93 -14.49 -7.45
C LEU A 138 28.55 -15.69 -8.17
N LYS A 139 29.60 -15.47 -8.99
CA LYS A 139 30.34 -16.56 -9.66
C LYS A 139 31.04 -17.49 -8.68
N ARG A 140 31.45 -17.00 -7.51
CA ARG A 140 32.03 -17.79 -6.40
C ARG A 140 30.97 -18.43 -5.50
N GLY A 141 29.68 -18.12 -5.68
CA GLY A 141 28.59 -18.58 -4.80
C GLY A 141 28.51 -17.81 -3.47
N GLU A 142 29.12 -16.62 -3.41
CA GLU A 142 29.08 -15.70 -2.29
C GLU A 142 27.93 -14.69 -2.48
N ASN A 143 27.48 -14.09 -1.38
CA ASN A 143 26.46 -13.06 -1.44
C ASN A 143 27.13 -11.69 -1.67
N PRO A 144 26.76 -10.94 -2.72
CA PRO A 144 27.31 -9.60 -2.95
C PRO A 144 27.02 -8.61 -1.83
N GLU A 145 27.86 -7.59 -1.73
CA GLU A 145 27.56 -6.43 -0.89
C GLU A 145 26.48 -5.56 -1.53
N VAL A 146 25.34 -5.47 -0.86
CA VAL A 146 24.21 -4.62 -1.26
C VAL A 146 24.54 -3.16 -0.92
N ASN A 147 24.21 -2.26 -1.84
CA ASN A 147 24.34 -0.83 -1.61
C ASN A 147 23.41 -0.39 -0.46
N PRO A 148 23.94 0.22 0.62
CA PRO A 148 23.11 0.73 1.72
C PRO A 148 22.06 1.74 1.25
N ALA A 149 22.38 2.56 0.23
CA ALA A 149 21.45 3.53 -0.32
C ALA A 149 20.26 2.86 -1.05
N TYR A 150 20.50 1.70 -1.70
CA TYR A 150 19.42 0.92 -2.32
C TYR A 150 18.47 0.37 -1.27
N THR A 151 19.01 -0.25 -0.22
CA THR A 151 18.21 -0.78 0.89
C THR A 151 17.39 0.33 1.57
N GLN A 152 18.00 1.50 1.77
CA GLN A 152 17.30 2.65 2.34
C GLN A 152 16.18 3.16 1.41
N ALA A 153 16.46 3.31 0.11
CA ALA A 153 15.46 3.76 -0.86
C ALA A 153 14.28 2.80 -0.97
N LEU A 154 14.53 1.48 -0.93
CA LEU A 154 13.49 0.45 -0.92
C LEU A 154 12.64 0.52 0.35
N ALA A 155 13.26 0.72 1.51
CA ALA A 155 12.54 0.88 2.78
C ALA A 155 11.67 2.15 2.79
N GLU A 156 12.19 3.27 2.25
CA GLU A 156 11.44 4.52 2.10
C GLU A 156 10.24 4.35 1.17
N ALA A 157 10.42 3.71 0.00
CA ALA A 157 9.34 3.42 -0.94
C ALA A 157 8.27 2.50 -0.31
N THR A 158 8.69 1.47 0.41
CA THR A 158 7.79 0.52 1.10
C THR A 158 6.98 1.21 2.20
N SER A 159 7.64 2.03 3.02
CA SER A 159 6.96 2.81 4.07
C SER A 159 5.94 3.78 3.47
N ALA A 160 6.34 4.50 2.42
CA ALA A 160 5.45 5.40 1.70
C ALA A 160 4.24 4.68 1.10
N HIS A 161 4.44 3.51 0.49
CA HIS A 161 3.36 2.67 -0.01
C HIS A 161 2.36 2.28 1.10
N GLY A 162 2.85 1.92 2.29
CA GLY A 162 2.01 1.62 3.45
C GLY A 162 1.16 2.82 3.90
N THR A 163 1.76 4.03 3.92
CA THR A 163 1.02 5.27 4.21
C THR A 163 -0.06 5.55 3.16
N LEU A 164 0.25 5.37 1.87
CA LEU A 164 -0.70 5.59 0.78
C LEU A 164 -1.87 4.63 0.83
N THR A 165 -1.61 3.34 1.04
CA THR A 165 -2.65 2.29 1.18
C THR A 165 -3.55 2.54 2.38
N THR A 166 -2.99 3.06 3.48
CA THR A 166 -3.79 3.41 4.68
C THR A 166 -4.70 4.61 4.42
N CYS A 167 -4.22 5.59 3.67
CA CYS A 167 -4.96 6.82 3.41
C CYS A 167 -5.98 6.66 2.28
N MET A 168 -5.58 6.07 1.15
CA MET A 168 -6.39 5.90 -0.05
C MET A 168 -6.71 4.42 -0.26
N PRO A 169 -7.89 3.93 0.14
CA PRO A 169 -8.18 2.51 0.06
C PRO A 169 -8.23 1.93 -1.35
N HIS A 170 -8.43 2.75 -2.39
CA HIS A 170 -8.34 2.32 -3.78
C HIS A 170 -6.90 2.28 -4.30
N TRP A 171 -5.93 2.84 -3.55
CA TRP A 171 -4.53 2.66 -3.86
C TRP A 171 -4.19 1.17 -3.80
N PRO A 172 -3.68 0.58 -4.90
CA PRO A 172 -3.48 -0.84 -4.96
C PRO A 172 -2.35 -1.28 -4.03
N VAL A 173 -2.58 -2.39 -3.33
CA VAL A 173 -1.53 -3.17 -2.66
C VAL A 173 -0.78 -3.98 -3.73
N VAL A 174 -0.11 -3.28 -4.62
CA VAL A 174 0.79 -3.90 -5.60
C VAL A 174 2.19 -3.97 -5.02
N PHE A 175 2.87 -5.07 -5.40
CA PHE A 175 4.23 -5.54 -5.06
C PHE A 175 4.29 -6.54 -3.90
#